data_AF-A0A9D1K012-F1
#
_entry.id   AF-A0A9D1K012-F1
#
_cell.length_a   1.000
_cell.length_b   1.000
_cell.length_c   1.000
_cell.angle_alpha   90.00
_cell.angle_beta   90.00
_cell.angle_gamma   90.00
#
_symmetry.space_group_name_H-M   'P 1'
#
loop_
_entity.id
_entity.type
_entity.pdbx_description
1 polymer ?
#
loop_
_entity_poly.entity_id
_entity_poly.type
_entity_poly.pdbx_seq_one_letter_code
_entity_poly.pdbx_strand_id
1 'polypeptide(L)'
;MIHALSHAFWDTLQTLPILLAVYLLLEFLESRRITERLAGTVEKIGPAAGALVGCIPQCGFAAAASSLYSQKFLSAGTLIAVFLSTSDEALPILLASPDGWDKVIPLLAAKLILAIGAGYLFQWTLFRKETSVPGEASIQETIDHDCCGHHSHTPGKWAVLWQAVRRTLHIGVFLLITSAVVELAVHGLGEDLLNKLLLNGSVFQPLLTALMGLIPGCAVSVILTQLFLAGNLSFGAAVAGLATGAGFGYLVLVKECRDWKAIGKIAGCTYLAAAAAGMALQLIAG
;
A
#
# COMPACT_ATOMS: atom_id res chain seq x y z
N MET A 1 -18.21 5.20 -16.98
CA MET A 1 -17.65 3.90 -17.44
C MET A 1 -16.34 4.05 -18.22
N ILE A 2 -16.29 4.74 -19.37
CA ILE A 2 -15.04 4.88 -20.18
C ILE A 2 -13.94 5.62 -19.40
N HIS A 3 -14.29 6.67 -18.65
CA HIS A 3 -13.34 7.41 -17.83
C HIS A 3 -12.72 6.55 -16.71
N ALA A 4 -13.51 5.78 -15.96
CA ALA A 4 -13.00 4.89 -14.91
C ALA A 4 -12.01 3.85 -15.47
N LEU A 5 -12.35 3.20 -16.59
CA LEU A 5 -11.43 2.24 -17.24
C LEU A 5 -10.12 2.89 -17.68
N SER A 6 -10.16 4.14 -18.16
CA SER A 6 -8.95 4.87 -18.54
C SER A 6 -8.08 5.21 -17.33
N HIS A 7 -8.67 5.53 -16.17
CA HIS A 7 -7.94 5.82 -14.94
C HIS A 7 -7.22 4.55 -14.42
N ALA A 8 -7.95 3.45 -14.23
CA ALA A 8 -7.36 2.16 -13.85
C ALA A 8 -6.20 1.74 -14.77
N PHE A 9 -6.34 1.97 -16.08
CA PHE A 9 -5.31 1.66 -17.07
C PHE A 9 -4.04 2.50 -16.86
N TRP A 10 -4.18 3.83 -16.75
CA TRP A 10 -3.05 4.74 -16.58
C TRP A 10 -2.34 4.53 -15.24
N ASP A 11 -3.10 4.33 -14.17
CA ASP A 11 -2.55 4.08 -12.84
C ASP A 11 -1.75 2.77 -12.84
N THR A 12 -2.30 1.71 -13.44
CA THR A 12 -1.58 0.44 -13.56
C THR A 12 -0.33 0.59 -14.42
N LEU A 13 -0.40 1.29 -15.55
CA LEU A 13 0.74 1.48 -16.46
C LEU A 13 1.90 2.21 -15.78
N GLN A 14 1.62 3.22 -14.95
CA GLN A 14 2.64 3.94 -14.18
C GLN A 14 3.28 3.11 -13.07
N THR A 15 2.59 2.07 -12.56
CA THR A 15 3.15 1.17 -11.54
C THR A 15 4.11 0.14 -12.09
N LEU A 16 3.94 -0.29 -13.36
CA LEU A 16 4.79 -1.30 -14.00
C LEU A 16 6.29 -1.01 -13.93
N PRO A 17 6.79 0.21 -14.23
CA PRO A 17 8.23 0.48 -14.16
C PRO A 17 8.79 0.35 -12.74
N ILE A 18 8.05 0.77 -11.71
CA ILE A 18 8.48 0.57 -10.32
C ILE A 18 8.51 -0.92 -9.99
N LEU A 19 7.45 -1.63 -10.35
CA LEU A 19 7.32 -3.05 -10.04
C LEU A 19 8.41 -3.87 -10.73
N LEU A 20 8.73 -3.55 -11.99
CA LEU A 20 9.86 -4.12 -12.72
C LEU A 20 11.19 -3.82 -12.04
N ALA A 21 11.43 -2.57 -11.64
CA ALA A 21 12.66 -2.19 -10.94
C ALA A 21 12.82 -2.96 -9.62
N VAL A 22 11.72 -3.16 -8.89
CA VAL A 22 11.70 -3.88 -7.61
C VAL A 22 11.93 -5.38 -7.82
N TYR A 23 11.33 -6.00 -8.84
CA TYR A 23 11.62 -7.40 -9.13
C TYR A 23 13.04 -7.62 -9.63
N LEU A 24 13.58 -6.71 -10.46
CA LEU A 24 14.99 -6.74 -10.85
C LEU A 24 15.92 -6.58 -9.63
N LEU A 25 15.57 -5.68 -8.70
CA LEU A 25 16.31 -5.50 -7.46
C LEU A 25 16.28 -6.76 -6.60
N LEU A 26 15.12 -7.40 -6.46
CA LEU A 26 14.96 -8.63 -5.68
C LEU A 26 15.78 -9.77 -6.27
N GLU A 27 15.71 -9.98 -7.58
CA GLU A 27 16.48 -11.02 -8.28
C GLU A 27 18.00 -10.74 -8.21
N PHE A 28 18.41 -9.46 -8.26
CA PHE A 28 19.80 -9.06 -8.06
C PHE A 28 20.30 -9.30 -6.63
N LEU A 29 19.48 -8.98 -5.61
CA LEU A 29 19.82 -9.21 -4.19
C LEU A 29 19.95 -10.71 -3.89
N GLU A 30 19.03 -11.51 -4.42
CA GLU A 30 19.05 -12.98 -4.33
C GLU A 30 20.32 -13.56 -4.98
N SER A 31 20.65 -13.11 -6.19
CA SER A 31 21.86 -13.54 -6.93
C SER A 31 23.16 -13.28 -6.16
N ARG A 32 23.20 -12.22 -5.34
CA ARG A 32 24.42 -11.75 -4.67
C ARG A 32 24.56 -12.24 -3.21
N ARG A 33 23.57 -12.92 -2.64
CA ARG A 33 23.52 -13.27 -1.18
C ARG A 33 23.83 -12.07 -0.26
N ILE A 34 23.58 -10.84 -0.71
CA ILE A 34 23.82 -9.59 0.05
C ILE A 34 22.90 -9.51 1.30
N THR A 35 21.89 -10.35 1.30
CA THR A 35 20.83 -10.56 2.29
C THR A 35 21.31 -10.68 3.73
N GLU A 36 22.41 -11.40 3.98
CA GLU A 36 22.89 -11.64 5.36
C GLU A 36 23.53 -10.40 6.01
N ARG A 37 24.05 -9.46 5.22
CA ARG A 37 24.76 -8.28 5.74
C ARG A 37 23.85 -7.09 6.05
N LEU A 38 22.68 -7.01 5.42
CA LEU A 38 21.77 -5.86 5.56
C LEU A 38 20.63 -6.10 6.56
N ALA A 39 20.37 -7.36 6.94
CA ALA A 39 19.23 -7.74 7.77
C ALA A 39 19.15 -6.98 9.12
N GLY A 40 20.27 -6.84 9.85
CA GLY A 40 20.25 -6.27 11.19
C GLY A 40 20.01 -4.76 11.29
N THR A 41 20.39 -3.98 10.26
CA THR A 41 20.22 -2.51 10.25
C THR A 41 18.87 -2.11 9.65
N VAL A 42 18.40 -2.85 8.64
CA VAL A 42 17.10 -2.61 7.99
C VAL A 42 15.94 -2.89 8.94
N GLU A 43 16.08 -3.85 9.87
CA GLU A 43 15.00 -4.20 10.80
C GLU A 43 14.66 -3.08 11.81
N LYS A 44 15.67 -2.34 12.30
CA LYS A 44 15.46 -1.28 13.30
C LYS A 44 15.01 0.05 12.68
N ILE A 45 15.46 0.37 11.48
CA ILE A 45 15.12 1.64 10.80
C ILE A 45 13.94 1.43 9.83
N GLY A 46 13.55 0.17 9.60
CA GLY A 46 12.53 -0.27 8.64
C GLY A 46 11.26 0.58 8.68
N PRO A 47 10.52 0.63 9.81
CA PRO A 47 9.28 1.41 9.88
C PRO A 47 9.45 2.90 9.57
N ALA A 48 10.52 3.55 10.05
CA ALA A 48 10.78 4.96 9.77
C ALA A 48 11.13 5.19 8.29
N ALA A 49 12.04 4.40 7.73
CA ALA A 49 12.43 4.48 6.33
C ALA A 49 11.24 4.15 5.40
N GLY A 50 10.45 3.13 5.75
CA GLY A 50 9.24 2.74 5.02
C GLY A 50 8.19 3.85 5.02
N ALA A 51 7.94 4.49 6.17
CA ALA A 51 7.02 5.62 6.23
C ALA A 51 7.46 6.80 5.35
N LEU A 52 8.77 7.09 5.29
CA LEU A 52 9.31 8.14 4.42
C LEU A 52 9.15 7.80 2.93
N VAL A 53 9.42 6.55 2.54
CA VAL A 53 9.19 6.07 1.17
C VAL A 53 7.71 6.12 0.82
N GLY A 54 6.83 5.81 1.78
CA GLY A 54 5.38 5.89 1.60
C GLY A 54 4.85 7.32 1.42
N CYS A 55 5.61 8.36 1.76
CA CYS A 55 5.21 9.74 1.47
C CYS A 55 5.36 10.11 -0.02
N ILE A 56 6.11 9.33 -0.80
CA ILE A 56 6.35 9.62 -2.22
C ILE A 56 5.07 9.35 -2.99
N PRO A 57 4.50 10.35 -3.69
CA PRO A 57 3.19 10.22 -4.35
C PRO A 57 3.28 9.32 -5.60
N GLN A 58 3.28 8.00 -5.40
CA GLN A 58 3.24 7.03 -6.48
C GLN A 58 2.71 5.66 -5.99
N CYS A 59 1.52 5.28 -6.47
CA CYS A 59 0.76 4.08 -6.07
C CYS A 59 1.53 2.75 -6.21
N GLY A 60 2.62 2.73 -6.98
CA GLY A 60 3.51 1.59 -7.12
C GLY A 60 4.42 1.33 -5.91
N PHE A 61 4.67 2.28 -5.01
CA PHE A 61 5.53 2.05 -3.84
C PHE A 61 4.89 1.14 -2.79
N ALA A 62 3.59 1.26 -2.56
CA ALA A 62 2.86 0.35 -1.67
C ALA A 62 2.80 -1.08 -2.25
N ALA A 63 2.63 -1.21 -3.57
CA ALA A 63 2.73 -2.48 -4.30
C ALA A 63 4.13 -3.10 -4.21
N ALA A 64 5.17 -2.29 -4.38
CA ALA A 64 6.56 -2.70 -4.22
C ALA A 64 6.84 -3.18 -2.79
N ALA A 65 6.43 -2.42 -1.77
CA ALA A 65 6.60 -2.80 -0.37
C ALA A 65 5.91 -4.13 -0.03
N SER A 66 4.72 -4.36 -0.60
CA SER A 66 3.99 -5.63 -0.46
C SER A 66 4.74 -6.80 -1.09
N SER A 67 5.41 -6.56 -2.22
CA SER A 67 6.23 -7.57 -2.89
C SER A 67 7.50 -7.90 -2.10
N LEU A 68 8.17 -6.87 -1.57
CA LEU A 68 9.34 -7.03 -0.70
C LEU A 68 8.97 -7.74 0.62
N TYR A 69 7.81 -7.43 1.20
CA TYR A 69 7.29 -8.12 2.38
C TYR A 69 6.99 -9.61 2.09
N SER A 70 6.33 -9.90 0.97
CA SER A 70 6.01 -11.27 0.57
C SER A 70 7.27 -12.13 0.35
N GLN A 71 8.38 -11.49 0.00
CA GLN A 71 9.70 -12.12 -0.12
C GLN A 71 10.56 -12.04 1.16
N LYS A 72 9.96 -11.62 2.29
CA LYS A 72 10.60 -11.49 3.61
C LYS A 72 11.76 -10.48 3.69
N PHE A 73 11.83 -9.53 2.75
CA PHE A 73 12.79 -8.41 2.82
C PHE A 73 12.30 -7.26 3.70
N LEU A 74 10.99 -7.10 3.84
CA LEU A 74 10.36 -6.15 4.75
C LEU A 74 9.71 -6.89 5.92
N SER A 75 9.72 -6.26 7.10
CA SER A 75 8.92 -6.71 8.24
C SER A 75 7.47 -6.25 8.11
N ALA A 76 6.54 -6.90 8.82
CA ALA A 76 5.13 -6.51 8.82
C ALA A 76 4.93 -5.07 9.33
N GLY A 77 5.68 -4.66 10.37
CA GLY A 77 5.62 -3.29 10.89
C GLY A 77 6.11 -2.25 9.89
N THR A 78 7.11 -2.59 9.07
CA THR A 78 7.57 -1.71 7.98
C THR A 78 6.51 -1.57 6.89
N LEU A 79 5.86 -2.66 6.51
CA LEU A 79 4.77 -2.63 5.53
C LEU A 79 3.58 -1.80 6.02
N ILE A 80 3.19 -1.97 7.29
CA ILE A 80 2.13 -1.18 7.94
C ILE A 80 2.50 0.32 7.92
N ALA A 81 3.76 0.67 8.21
CA ALA A 81 4.22 2.05 8.15
C ALA A 81 4.16 2.64 6.74
N VAL A 82 4.55 1.86 5.71
CA VAL A 82 4.40 2.29 4.31
C VAL A 82 2.93 2.57 4.01
N PHE A 83 2.03 1.61 4.29
CA PHE A 83 0.61 1.73 4.00
C PHE A 83 -0.04 2.95 4.68
N LEU A 84 0.26 3.17 5.97
CA LEU A 84 -0.29 4.31 6.73
C LEU A 84 0.19 5.68 6.22
N SER A 85 1.36 5.72 5.58
CA SER A 85 1.96 6.94 5.04
C SER A 85 1.56 7.21 3.58
N THR A 86 1.25 6.16 2.80
CA THR A 86 0.85 6.22 1.38
C THR A 86 -0.21 7.28 1.12
N SER A 87 0.08 8.27 0.28
CA SER A 87 -0.79 9.45 0.10
C SER A 87 -1.04 9.81 -1.37
N ASP A 88 -0.89 8.83 -2.26
CA ASP A 88 -0.43 9.02 -3.65
C ASP A 88 -1.33 9.84 -4.57
N GLU A 89 -2.55 10.22 -4.15
CA GLU A 89 -3.46 11.06 -4.96
C GLU A 89 -4.02 12.28 -4.21
N ALA A 90 -3.95 12.28 -2.87
CA ALA A 90 -4.45 13.38 -2.06
C ALA A 90 -3.55 14.62 -2.23
N LEU A 91 -2.23 14.40 -2.27
CA LEU A 91 -1.21 15.45 -2.38
C LEU A 91 -1.39 16.33 -3.62
N PRO A 92 -1.42 15.80 -4.86
CA PRO A 92 -1.60 16.62 -6.05
C PRO A 92 -2.94 17.39 -6.08
N ILE A 93 -4.03 16.76 -5.65
CA ILE A 93 -5.38 17.37 -5.61
C ILE A 93 -5.44 18.53 -4.61
N LEU A 94 -4.88 18.31 -3.43
CA LEU A 94 -4.85 19.34 -2.41
C LEU A 94 -3.87 20.48 -2.75
N LEU A 95 -2.78 20.21 -3.46
CA LEU A 95 -1.83 21.22 -3.97
C LEU A 95 -2.43 22.07 -5.09
N ALA A 96 -3.36 21.52 -5.88
CA ALA A 96 -4.09 22.25 -6.91
C ALA A 96 -5.12 23.24 -6.33
N SER A 97 -5.40 23.18 -5.02
CA SER A 97 -6.27 24.11 -4.31
C SER A 97 -5.44 25.23 -3.65
N PRO A 98 -5.63 26.52 -4.00
CA PRO A 98 -4.83 27.64 -3.50
C PRO A 98 -4.78 27.76 -1.96
N ASP A 99 -5.90 27.43 -1.29
CA ASP A 99 -6.05 27.50 0.17
C ASP A 99 -5.84 26.13 0.86
N GLY A 100 -5.32 25.12 0.15
CA GLY A 100 -5.20 23.75 0.65
C GLY A 100 -4.06 23.53 1.64
N TRP A 101 -2.99 24.33 1.57
CA TRP A 101 -1.74 24.09 2.30
C TRP A 101 -1.90 24.03 3.82
N ASP A 102 -2.75 24.88 4.38
CA ASP A 102 -3.03 24.94 5.83
C ASP A 102 -3.67 23.64 6.35
N LYS A 103 -4.35 22.89 5.48
CA LYS A 103 -5.00 21.61 5.81
C LYS A 103 -4.15 20.40 5.40
N VAL A 104 -3.32 20.53 4.37
CA VAL A 104 -2.47 19.45 3.83
C VAL A 104 -1.32 19.11 4.73
N ILE A 105 -0.56 20.12 5.14
CA ILE A 105 0.64 19.95 5.95
C ILE A 105 0.31 19.20 7.26
N PRO A 106 -0.72 19.60 8.04
CA PRO A 106 -1.08 18.85 9.24
C PRO A 106 -1.59 17.45 8.92
N LEU A 107 -2.29 17.24 7.79
CA LEU A 107 -2.77 15.91 7.39
C LEU A 107 -1.62 14.96 7.08
N LEU A 108 -0.63 15.40 6.30
CA LEU A 108 0.56 14.61 5.98
C LEU A 108 1.45 14.38 7.20
N ALA A 109 1.63 15.40 8.04
CA ALA A 109 2.37 15.26 9.29
C ALA A 109 1.70 14.24 10.22
N ALA A 110 0.36 14.29 10.37
CA ALA A 110 -0.39 13.34 11.17
C ALA A 110 -0.22 11.91 10.65
N LYS A 111 -0.30 11.69 9.33
CA LYS A 111 -0.07 10.38 8.71
C LYS A 111 1.34 9.87 8.93
N LEU A 112 2.36 10.72 8.76
CA LEU A 112 3.74 10.32 8.97
C LEU A 112 4.02 9.94 10.43
N ILE A 113 3.53 10.74 11.39
CA ILE A 113 3.65 10.44 12.82
C ILE A 113 2.94 9.13 13.16
N LEU A 114 1.71 8.96 12.66
CA LEU A 114 0.92 7.75 12.82
C LEU A 114 1.63 6.53 12.24
N ALA A 115 2.14 6.63 11.02
CA ALA A 115 2.82 5.55 10.30
C ALA A 115 4.06 5.06 11.05
N ILE A 116 4.92 5.99 11.48
CA ILE A 116 6.13 5.65 12.24
C ILE A 116 5.74 5.03 13.59
N GLY A 117 4.84 5.68 14.33
CA GLY A 117 4.41 5.21 15.65
C GLY A 117 3.75 3.83 15.61
N ALA A 118 2.78 3.63 14.72
CA ALA A 118 2.08 2.37 14.54
C ALA A 118 3.00 1.28 14.00
N GLY A 119 3.87 1.61 13.03
CA GLY A 119 4.84 0.68 12.47
C GLY A 119 5.77 0.09 13.52
N TYR A 120 6.36 0.94 14.37
CA TYR A 120 7.18 0.48 15.49
C TYR A 120 6.38 -0.25 16.58
N LEU A 121 5.18 0.26 16.91
CA LEU A 121 4.31 -0.34 17.90
C LEU A 121 3.96 -1.78 17.53
N PHE A 122 3.50 -2.02 16.31
CA PHE A 122 3.12 -3.36 15.86
C PHE A 122 4.33 -4.27 15.62
N GLN A 123 5.46 -3.71 15.14
CA GLN A 123 6.72 -4.46 15.03
C GLN A 123 7.13 -5.01 16.40
N TRP A 124 7.02 -4.21 17.46
CA TRP A 124 7.48 -4.61 18.79
C TRP A 124 6.46 -5.48 19.56
N THR A 125 5.17 -5.35 19.26
CA THR A 125 4.10 -6.07 19.97
C THR A 125 3.69 -7.36 19.26
N LEU A 126 2.92 -7.26 18.18
CA LEU A 126 2.30 -8.39 17.49
C LEU A 126 3.27 -9.15 16.58
N PHE A 127 4.23 -8.44 15.99
CA PHE A 127 5.15 -9.01 14.99
C PHE A 127 6.58 -9.21 15.52
N ARG A 128 6.77 -9.16 16.84
CA ARG A 128 8.10 -9.26 17.50
C ARG A 128 8.89 -10.52 17.13
N LYS A 129 8.17 -11.60 16.82
CA LYS A 129 8.75 -12.91 16.46
C LYS A 129 8.87 -13.12 14.95
N GLU A 130 8.26 -12.26 14.14
CA GLU A 130 8.40 -12.29 12.69
C GLU A 130 9.67 -11.52 12.33
N THR A 131 10.82 -12.20 12.45
CA THR A 131 12.06 -11.69 11.88
C THR A 131 12.02 -11.82 10.36
N SER A 132 12.32 -10.73 9.67
CA SER A 132 12.57 -10.76 8.22
C SER A 132 13.87 -11.52 7.97
N VAL A 133 13.78 -12.84 7.82
CA VAL A 133 14.88 -13.68 7.32
C VAL A 133 14.67 -13.78 5.81
N PRO A 134 15.39 -12.99 5.00
CA PRO A 134 15.16 -13.00 3.57
C PRO A 134 15.89 -14.23 3.01
N GLY A 135 15.16 -15.09 2.29
CA GLY A 135 15.71 -16.32 1.70
C GLY A 135 14.97 -17.64 1.98
N GLU A 136 13.94 -17.67 2.84
CA GLU A 136 13.13 -18.89 3.08
C GLU A 136 11.68 -18.82 2.55
N ALA A 137 11.29 -17.73 1.90
CA ALA A 137 9.97 -17.67 1.25
C ALA A 137 10.05 -18.40 -0.09
N SER A 138 9.62 -19.66 -0.07
CA SER A 138 9.37 -20.52 -1.22
C SER A 138 8.85 -19.74 -2.43
N ILE A 139 9.70 -19.64 -3.45
CA ILE A 139 9.32 -19.31 -4.81
C ILE A 139 8.10 -20.17 -5.14
N GLN A 140 6.92 -19.55 -5.28
CA GLN A 140 5.84 -20.22 -5.98
C GLN A 140 6.23 -20.24 -7.46
N GLU A 141 6.80 -21.38 -7.84
CA GLU A 141 6.63 -21.97 -9.16
C GLU A 141 5.14 -21.95 -9.51
N THR A 142 4.70 -20.94 -10.24
CA THR A 142 3.50 -21.04 -11.07
C THR A 142 3.75 -20.24 -12.32
N ILE A 143 4.21 -20.91 -13.38
CA ILE A 143 3.40 -21.31 -14.54
C ILE A 143 4.37 -21.99 -15.53
N ASP A 144 4.24 -23.32 -15.61
CA ASP A 144 4.48 -24.23 -16.74
C ASP A 144 5.53 -23.80 -17.80
N HIS A 145 6.66 -24.49 -17.90
CA HIS A 145 6.81 -25.79 -18.59
C HIS A 145 8.27 -26.27 -18.50
N ASP A 146 8.42 -27.59 -18.54
CA ASP A 146 9.59 -28.34 -19.01
C ASP A 146 10.78 -28.64 -18.07
N CYS A 147 10.73 -29.85 -17.55
CA CYS A 147 11.75 -30.89 -17.69
C CYS A 147 13.18 -30.66 -17.12
N CYS A 148 13.51 -31.57 -16.20
CA CYS A 148 14.84 -32.13 -15.91
C CYS A 148 15.79 -31.33 -15.02
N GLY A 149 16.07 -31.93 -13.85
CA GLY A 149 17.41 -32.30 -13.37
C GLY A 149 18.58 -31.35 -13.62
N HIS A 150 19.19 -30.91 -12.52
CA HIS A 150 20.62 -30.58 -12.41
C HIS A 150 21.27 -29.87 -13.61
N HIS A 151 21.20 -28.54 -13.68
CA HIS A 151 22.32 -27.78 -14.25
C HIS A 151 22.51 -26.43 -13.53
N SER A 152 23.69 -26.26 -12.98
CA SER A 152 24.30 -24.98 -12.62
C SER A 152 24.51 -24.14 -13.89
N HIS A 153 23.44 -23.51 -14.38
CA HIS A 153 23.57 -22.40 -15.31
C HIS A 153 23.62 -21.13 -14.47
N THR A 154 24.73 -20.41 -14.53
CA THR A 154 24.73 -18.97 -14.24
C THR A 154 23.69 -18.35 -15.17
N PRO A 155 22.55 -17.84 -14.67
CA PRO A 155 21.53 -17.31 -15.56
C PRO A 155 22.14 -16.14 -16.32
N GLY A 156 22.08 -16.19 -17.65
CA GLY A 156 22.48 -15.06 -18.48
C GLY A 156 21.66 -13.83 -18.08
N LYS A 157 22.23 -12.63 -18.17
CA LYS A 157 21.53 -11.36 -17.84
C LYS A 157 20.15 -11.25 -18.51
N TRP A 158 20.00 -11.86 -19.68
CA TRP A 158 18.74 -11.95 -20.43
C TRP A 158 17.68 -12.84 -19.80
N ALA A 159 18.05 -13.96 -19.15
CA ALA A 159 17.10 -14.85 -18.50
C ALA A 159 16.47 -14.18 -17.26
N VAL A 160 17.31 -13.50 -16.46
CA VAL A 160 16.90 -12.70 -15.29
C VAL A 160 15.93 -11.59 -15.71
N LEU A 161 16.31 -10.81 -16.74
CA LEU A 161 15.44 -9.74 -17.25
C LEU A 161 14.10 -10.29 -17.76
N TRP A 162 14.11 -11.41 -18.47
CA TRP A 162 12.88 -12.01 -18.99
C TRP A 162 11.94 -12.49 -17.88
N GLN A 163 12.50 -13.08 -16.82
CA GLN A 163 11.73 -13.54 -15.67
C GLN A 163 11.09 -12.36 -14.92
N ALA A 164 11.85 -11.30 -14.63
CA ALA A 164 11.32 -10.09 -14.00
C ALA A 164 10.21 -9.42 -14.84
N VAL A 165 10.38 -9.34 -16.16
CA VAL A 165 9.36 -8.80 -17.07
C VAL A 165 8.10 -9.65 -17.08
N ARG A 166 8.22 -10.98 -17.18
CA ARG A 166 7.05 -11.89 -17.18
C ARG A 166 6.26 -11.77 -15.88
N ARG A 167 6.95 -11.70 -14.73
CA ARG A 167 6.31 -11.48 -13.42
C ARG A 167 5.61 -10.14 -13.33
N THR A 168 6.28 -9.07 -13.75
CA THR A 168 5.72 -7.71 -13.81
C THR A 168 4.46 -7.68 -14.66
N LEU A 169 4.49 -8.28 -15.84
CA LEU A 169 3.35 -8.28 -16.76
C LEU A 169 2.19 -9.10 -16.21
N HIS A 170 2.45 -10.27 -15.61
CA HIS A 170 1.40 -11.10 -15.01
C HIS A 170 0.70 -10.38 -13.84
N ILE A 171 1.46 -9.69 -12.98
CA ILE A 171 0.89 -8.91 -11.87
C ILE A 171 0.22 -7.65 -12.38
N GLY A 172 0.79 -6.99 -13.39
CA GLY A 172 0.19 -5.85 -14.06
C GLY A 172 -1.18 -6.15 -14.65
N VAL A 173 -1.33 -7.28 -15.35
CA VAL A 173 -2.64 -7.72 -15.88
C VAL A 173 -3.62 -7.99 -14.74
N PHE A 174 -3.18 -8.66 -13.68
CA PHE A 174 -4.02 -8.90 -12.51
C PHE A 174 -4.50 -7.59 -11.88
N LEU A 175 -3.59 -6.65 -11.61
CA LEU A 175 -3.90 -5.34 -11.04
C LEU A 175 -4.86 -4.56 -11.92
N LEU A 176 -4.65 -4.53 -13.24
CA LEU A 176 -5.52 -3.84 -14.18
C LEU A 176 -6.95 -4.38 -14.10
N ILE A 177 -7.12 -5.71 -14.13
CA ILE A 177 -8.44 -6.35 -14.09
C ILE A 177 -9.12 -6.08 -12.75
N THR A 178 -8.44 -6.34 -11.64
CA THR A 178 -9.05 -6.19 -10.30
C THR A 178 -9.38 -4.74 -10.00
N SER A 179 -8.52 -3.81 -10.40
CA SER A 179 -8.73 -2.38 -10.12
C SER A 179 -9.83 -1.80 -10.99
N ALA A 180 -9.90 -2.20 -12.28
CA ALA A 180 -11.04 -1.85 -13.12
C ALA A 180 -12.38 -2.33 -12.54
N VAL A 181 -12.43 -3.54 -11.98
CA VAL A 181 -13.64 -4.07 -11.33
C VAL A 181 -14.01 -3.23 -10.09
N VAL A 182 -13.03 -2.91 -9.24
CA VAL A 182 -13.26 -2.13 -8.02
C VAL A 182 -13.68 -0.70 -8.36
N GLU A 183 -13.03 -0.04 -9.31
CA GLU A 183 -13.39 1.31 -9.75
C GLU A 183 -14.77 1.37 -10.39
N LEU A 184 -15.13 0.38 -11.22
CA LEU A 184 -16.49 0.29 -11.78
C LEU A 184 -17.53 0.07 -10.68
N ALA A 185 -17.23 -0.74 -9.67
CA ALA A 185 -18.12 -0.96 -8.53
C ALA A 185 -18.30 0.33 -7.71
N VAL A 186 -17.21 1.03 -7.39
CA VAL A 186 -17.26 2.31 -6.64
C VAL A 186 -18.02 3.38 -7.43
N HIS A 187 -17.79 3.48 -8.75
CA HIS A 187 -18.54 4.39 -9.61
C HIS A 187 -20.05 4.06 -9.66
N GLY A 188 -20.41 2.77 -9.57
CA GLY A 188 -21.80 2.32 -9.48
C GLY A 188 -22.47 2.58 -8.13
N LEU A 189 -21.72 2.65 -7.03
CA LEU A 189 -22.24 2.93 -5.69
C LEU A 189 -22.66 4.40 -5.51
N GLY A 190 -22.05 5.31 -6.28
CA GLY A 190 -22.42 6.73 -6.33
C GLY A 190 -21.96 7.57 -5.13
N GLU A 191 -21.59 8.83 -5.40
CA GLU A 191 -21.19 9.82 -4.39
C GLU A 191 -22.31 10.11 -3.37
N ASP A 192 -23.57 10.00 -3.81
CA ASP A 192 -24.76 10.21 -2.98
C ASP A 192 -24.93 9.16 -1.88
N LEU A 193 -24.52 7.91 -2.13
CA LEU A 193 -24.55 6.85 -1.12
C LEU A 193 -23.46 7.08 -0.08
N LEU A 194 -22.30 7.58 -0.49
CA LEU A 194 -21.19 7.90 0.40
C LEU A 194 -21.51 9.11 1.28
N ASN A 195 -22.10 10.17 0.72
CA ASN A 195 -22.58 11.31 1.49
C ASN A 195 -23.68 10.94 2.49
N LYS A 196 -24.52 9.94 2.17
CA LYS A 196 -25.54 9.42 3.10
C LYS A 196 -24.98 8.45 4.14
N LEU A 197 -23.98 7.64 3.79
CA LEU A 197 -23.28 6.75 4.72
C LEU A 197 -22.38 7.52 5.69
N LEU A 198 -21.78 8.61 5.23
CA LEU A 198 -20.98 9.52 6.03
C LEU A 198 -21.93 10.39 6.86
N LEU A 199 -22.39 9.81 7.97
CA LEU A 199 -23.18 10.48 9.00
C LEU A 199 -22.58 11.86 9.30
N ASN A 200 -23.27 12.91 8.86
CA ASN A 200 -22.77 14.29 8.90
C ASN A 200 -22.49 14.70 10.36
N GLY A 201 -21.21 14.89 10.71
CA GLY A 201 -20.77 15.26 12.06
C GLY A 201 -20.80 14.14 13.12
N SER A 202 -20.92 12.86 12.73
CA SER A 202 -20.89 11.77 13.70
C SER A 202 -19.48 11.46 14.19
N VAL A 203 -19.35 11.20 15.50
CA VAL A 203 -18.11 10.72 16.13
C VAL A 203 -17.59 9.43 15.47
N PHE A 204 -18.44 8.65 14.79
CA PHE A 204 -18.05 7.41 14.11
C PHE A 204 -17.54 7.58 12.67
N GLN A 205 -17.48 8.81 12.13
CA GLN A 205 -16.97 9.05 10.77
C GLN A 205 -15.58 8.44 10.52
N PRO A 206 -14.58 8.55 11.43
CA PRO A 206 -13.25 7.96 11.20
C PRO A 206 -13.25 6.44 11.06
N LEU A 207 -14.19 5.74 11.71
CA LEU A 207 -14.30 4.29 11.61
C LEU A 207 -14.80 3.87 10.22
N LEU A 208 -15.81 4.58 9.71
CA LEU A 208 -16.39 4.33 8.40
C LEU A 208 -15.42 4.68 7.27
N THR A 209 -14.74 5.82 7.36
CA THR A 209 -13.75 6.20 6.35
C THR A 209 -12.54 5.28 6.35
N ALA A 210 -12.07 4.83 7.52
CA ALA A 210 -11.00 3.82 7.59
C ALA A 210 -11.41 2.50 6.93
N LEU A 211 -12.67 2.09 7.07
CA LEU A 211 -13.18 0.88 6.42
C LEU A 211 -13.23 1.06 4.91
N MET A 212 -13.69 2.23 4.45
CA MET A 212 -13.68 2.57 3.03
C MET A 212 -12.28 2.63 2.45
N GLY A 213 -11.29 3.17 3.18
CA GLY A 213 -9.91 3.27 2.71
C GLY A 213 -9.20 1.93 2.55
N LEU A 214 -9.70 0.85 3.16
CA LEU A 214 -9.22 -0.51 2.87
C LEU A 214 -9.60 -0.99 1.45
N ILE A 215 -10.57 -0.35 0.80
CA ILE A 215 -10.93 -0.66 -0.58
C ILE A 215 -9.73 -0.30 -1.47
N PRO A 216 -9.18 -1.25 -2.23
CA PRO A 216 -7.98 -1.02 -3.02
C PRO A 216 -8.24 -0.05 -4.19
N GLY A 217 -7.20 0.70 -4.56
CA GLY A 217 -7.23 1.66 -5.65
C GLY A 217 -7.25 3.13 -5.19
N CYS A 218 -7.29 4.04 -6.16
CA CYS A 218 -7.15 5.47 -5.95
C CYS A 218 -8.49 6.20 -5.76
N ALA A 219 -9.58 5.64 -6.28
CA ALA A 219 -10.89 6.29 -6.34
C ALA A 219 -11.42 6.73 -4.95
N VAL A 220 -11.30 5.87 -3.93
CA VAL A 220 -11.78 6.20 -2.58
C VAL A 220 -10.98 7.34 -1.96
N SER A 221 -9.66 7.34 -2.13
CA SER A 221 -8.79 8.42 -1.63
C SER A 221 -9.16 9.76 -2.26
N VAL A 222 -9.39 9.79 -3.58
CA VAL A 222 -9.81 11.00 -4.31
C VAL A 222 -11.15 11.53 -3.76
N ILE A 223 -12.15 10.66 -3.62
CA ILE A 223 -13.49 11.04 -3.11
C ILE A 223 -13.39 11.58 -1.68
N LEU A 224 -12.65 10.90 -0.79
CA LEU A 224 -12.47 11.35 0.59
C LEU A 224 -11.77 12.71 0.67
N THR A 225 -10.76 12.94 -0.17
CA THR A 225 -10.08 14.25 -0.26
C THR A 225 -11.03 15.35 -0.74
N GLN A 226 -11.87 15.07 -1.74
CA GLN A 226 -12.86 16.04 -2.23
C GLN A 226 -13.91 16.38 -1.16
N LEU A 227 -14.40 15.39 -0.42
CA LEU A 227 -15.35 15.61 0.68
C LEU A 227 -14.73 16.40 1.85
N PHE A 228 -13.45 16.17 2.14
CA PHE A 228 -12.70 16.95 3.11
C PHE A 228 -12.52 18.41 2.68
N LEU A 229 -12.18 18.64 1.41
CA LEU A 229 -12.06 19.97 0.84
C LEU A 229 -13.40 20.72 0.80
N ALA A 230 -14.50 20.00 0.52
CA ALA A 230 -15.86 20.52 0.58
C ALA A 230 -16.35 20.80 2.00
N GLY A 231 -15.61 20.39 3.05
CA GLY A 231 -15.98 20.59 4.45
C GLY A 231 -17.01 19.60 4.99
N ASN A 232 -17.37 18.57 4.23
CA ASN A 232 -18.31 17.52 4.64
C ASN A 232 -17.65 16.39 5.44
N LEU A 233 -16.32 16.36 5.45
CA LEU A 233 -15.53 15.39 6.19
C LEU A 233 -14.64 16.08 7.22
N SER A 234 -14.62 15.55 8.44
CA SER A 234 -13.75 16.05 9.50
C SER A 234 -12.29 15.69 9.28
N PHE A 235 -11.38 16.41 9.94
CA PHE A 235 -9.93 16.14 9.85
C PHE A 235 -9.58 14.71 10.32
N GLY A 236 -10.14 14.27 11.44
CA GLY A 236 -9.93 12.91 11.95
C GLY A 236 -10.41 11.82 10.99
N ALA A 237 -11.54 12.04 10.33
CA ALA A 237 -12.07 11.08 9.37
C ALA A 237 -11.28 11.07 8.05
N ALA A 238 -10.77 12.22 7.61
CA ALA A 238 -9.86 12.30 6.47
C ALA A 238 -8.54 11.56 6.75
N VAL A 239 -7.92 11.76 7.92
CA VAL A 239 -6.69 11.05 8.30
C VAL A 239 -6.93 9.55 8.37
N ALA A 240 -8.00 9.09 9.01
CA ALA A 240 -8.33 7.66 9.11
C ALA A 240 -8.53 6.98 7.75
N GLY A 241 -9.34 7.59 6.86
CA GLY A 241 -9.61 7.02 5.55
C GLY A 241 -8.41 7.06 4.62
N LEU A 242 -7.67 8.18 4.59
CA LEU A 242 -6.50 8.30 3.73
C LEU A 242 -5.30 7.50 4.23
N ALA A 243 -5.19 7.21 5.53
CA ALA A 243 -4.12 6.36 6.07
C ALA A 243 -4.38 4.87 5.84
N THR A 244 -5.64 4.42 5.76
CA THR A 244 -5.92 3.02 5.42
C THR A 244 -5.74 2.73 3.93
N GLY A 245 -5.81 3.76 3.08
CA GLY A 245 -5.62 3.70 1.64
C GLY A 245 -4.20 3.35 1.20
N ALA A 246 -3.95 2.06 0.95
CA ALA A 246 -2.66 1.55 0.48
C ALA A 246 -2.54 1.40 -1.05
N GLY A 247 -3.43 2.04 -1.83
CA GLY A 247 -3.44 1.93 -3.29
C GLY A 247 -3.53 0.48 -3.78
N PHE A 248 -2.55 0.04 -4.58
CA PHE A 248 -2.43 -1.34 -5.07
C PHE A 248 -1.76 -2.30 -4.05
N GLY A 249 -1.28 -1.80 -2.91
CA GLY A 249 -0.57 -2.56 -1.90
C GLY A 249 -1.34 -3.80 -1.43
N TYR A 250 -2.61 -3.65 -1.03
CA TYR A 250 -3.42 -4.79 -0.57
C TYR A 250 -3.65 -5.84 -1.68
N LEU A 251 -3.81 -5.42 -2.94
CA LEU A 251 -4.00 -6.34 -4.06
C LEU A 251 -2.74 -7.17 -4.32
N VAL A 252 -1.57 -6.53 -4.33
CA VAL A 252 -0.30 -7.24 -4.48
C VAL A 252 -0.03 -8.13 -3.27
N LEU A 253 -0.32 -7.66 -2.06
CA LEU A 253 -0.17 -8.45 -0.83
C LEU A 253 -1.02 -9.73 -0.87
N VAL A 254 -2.29 -9.64 -1.28
CA VAL A 254 -3.18 -10.81 -1.44
C VAL A 254 -2.71 -11.72 -2.57
N LYS A 255 -2.13 -11.18 -3.63
CA LYS A 255 -1.66 -11.95 -4.79
C LYS A 255 -0.38 -12.73 -4.50
N GLU A 256 0.56 -12.11 -3.78
CA GLU A 256 1.90 -12.67 -3.55
C GLU A 256 2.04 -13.39 -2.20
N CYS A 257 1.34 -12.95 -1.16
CA CYS A 257 1.39 -13.60 0.16
C CYS A 257 0.32 -14.70 0.25
N ARG A 258 0.73 -15.93 0.61
CA ARG A 258 -0.20 -17.08 0.77
C ARG A 258 -0.84 -17.14 2.16
N ASP A 259 -0.27 -16.46 3.17
CA ASP A 259 -0.78 -16.51 4.53
C ASP A 259 -1.90 -15.49 4.75
N TRP A 260 -3.14 -15.93 4.54
CA TRP A 260 -4.34 -15.15 4.78
C TRP A 260 -4.45 -14.62 6.22
N LYS A 261 -3.86 -15.30 7.21
CA LYS A 261 -3.85 -14.80 8.58
C LYS A 261 -2.89 -13.63 8.71
N ALA A 262 -1.73 -13.66 8.06
CA ALA A 262 -0.79 -12.54 8.04
C ALA A 262 -1.39 -11.33 7.31
N ILE A 263 -2.00 -11.54 6.13
CA ILE A 263 -2.69 -10.48 5.38
C ILE A 263 -3.78 -9.83 6.23
N GLY A 264 -4.68 -10.64 6.81
CA GLY A 264 -5.77 -10.15 7.64
C GLY A 264 -5.27 -9.42 8.90
N LYS A 265 -4.17 -9.88 9.51
CA LYS A 265 -3.54 -9.16 10.63
C LYS A 265 -2.99 -7.81 10.20
N ILE A 266 -2.28 -7.73 9.07
CA ILE A 266 -1.70 -6.46 8.57
C ILE A 266 -2.82 -5.47 8.26
N ALA A 267 -3.83 -5.88 7.48
CA ALA A 267 -4.98 -5.04 7.16
C ALA A 267 -5.79 -4.63 8.40
N GLY A 268 -5.94 -5.54 9.36
CA GLY A 268 -6.58 -5.24 10.64
C GLY A 268 -5.79 -4.23 11.47
N CYS A 269 -4.46 -4.36 11.51
CA CYS A 269 -3.59 -3.43 12.24
C CYS A 269 -3.56 -2.05 11.60
N THR A 270 -3.49 -1.95 10.26
CA THR A 270 -3.57 -0.66 9.56
C THR A 270 -4.91 0.01 9.82
N TYR A 271 -6.01 -0.73 9.70
CA TYR A 271 -7.35 -0.23 10.02
C TYR A 271 -7.47 0.25 11.45
N LEU A 272 -7.09 -0.57 12.43
CA LEU A 272 -7.22 -0.22 13.85
C LEU A 272 -6.38 0.99 14.23
N ALA A 273 -5.14 1.09 13.74
CA ALA A 273 -4.30 2.26 13.99
C ALA A 273 -4.87 3.53 13.36
N ALA A 274 -5.31 3.47 12.10
CA ALA A 274 -5.88 4.61 11.40
C ALA A 274 -7.21 5.05 12.02
N ALA A 275 -8.11 4.12 12.35
CA ALA A 275 -9.37 4.41 13.01
C ALA A 275 -9.14 4.99 14.42
N ALA A 276 -8.27 4.38 15.24
CA ALA A 276 -7.98 4.89 16.58
C ALA A 276 -7.37 6.29 16.53
N ALA A 277 -6.41 6.53 15.63
CA ALA A 277 -5.80 7.83 15.45
C ALA A 277 -6.79 8.87 14.93
N GLY A 278 -7.63 8.51 13.96
CA GLY A 278 -8.68 9.39 13.46
C GLY A 278 -9.72 9.74 14.51
N MET A 279 -10.13 8.78 15.35
CA MET A 279 -11.02 9.02 16.49
C MET A 279 -10.36 9.94 17.53
N ALA A 280 -9.08 9.73 17.85
CA ALA A 280 -8.35 10.60 18.78
C ALA A 280 -8.24 12.03 18.22
N LEU A 281 -7.89 12.18 16.94
CA LEU A 281 -7.85 13.48 16.28
C LEU A 281 -9.22 14.13 16.20
N GLN A 282 -10.28 13.36 15.99
CA GLN A 282 -11.66 13.85 16.00
C GLN A 282 -12.05 14.44 17.36
N LEU A 283 -11.57 13.87 18.47
CA LEU A 283 -11.85 14.40 19.81
C LEU A 283 -11.06 15.68 20.12
N ILE A 284 -9.90 15.86 19.48
CA ILE A 284 -9.00 16.99 19.72
C ILE A 284 -9.31 18.18 18.78
N ALA A 285 -9.71 17.89 17.54
CA ALA A 285 -9.84 18.86 16.45
C ALA A 285 -11.20 18.83 15.73
N GLY A 286 -12.16 18.03 16.22
CA GLY A 286 -13.51 17.89 15.67
C GLY A 286 -14.56 18.78 16.32
#